data_AF-A0A6J8AQQ8-F1
#
_entry.id   AF-A0A6J8AQQ8-F1
#
_cell.length_a   1.000
_cell.length_b   1.000
_cell.length_c   1.000
_cell.angle_alpha   90.00
_cell.angle_beta   90.00
_cell.angle_gamma   90.00
#
_symmetry.space_group_name_H-M   'P 1'
#
loop_
_entity.id
_entity.type
_entity.pdbx_description
1 polymer ?
#
loop_
_entity_poly.entity_id
_entity_poly.type
_entity_poly.pdbx_seq_one_letter_code
_entity_poly.pdbx_strand_id
1 'polypeptide(L)'
;MRYLLDHVKEISQSLYFPHKDISADERMVASKHKYSGIRQFIKDKPIRFGIKLWVLACSVTGYTWNFFVYLGKKRTNIVDKSKGLAYTVVTTLCEKLYGQGFRLYVDSFYTTLHLRWHREGSFVFIPWKDCKTVTLMSPLHKGSDVTSCYRTISNRSAWKRQNIKQPLVIHDYNVNMGGVDLSNQYLNKYSSYIRTQSHWWKVLFFHCFDIMVVNSYIVFQEFIGKYPAQFENTTFDSRFGQLEFRESIASELMNIGRSSVEDIVTKHMPSFLNNRKDCVYCNAKASMDVLPSPSHKVFSFCNTCHVPLCCSATRNCFYQWHTEVNVQKYVSQNGKFKKRKLEN
;
A
#
# COMPACT_ATOMS: atom_id res chain seq x y z
N MET A 1 4.55 1.18 18.42
CA MET A 1 3.77 0.27 17.55
C MET A 1 2.28 0.58 17.52
N ARG A 2 1.60 0.85 18.65
CA ARG A 2 0.17 1.20 18.65
C ARG A 2 -0.19 2.30 17.65
N TYR A 3 0.49 3.46 17.72
CA TYR A 3 0.28 4.56 16.77
C TYR A 3 0.40 4.18 15.29
N LEU A 4 1.36 3.31 14.95
CA LEU A 4 1.52 2.85 13.56
C LEU A 4 0.35 1.94 13.14
N LEU A 5 -0.09 1.05 14.01
CA LEU A 5 -1.22 0.16 13.74
C LEU A 5 -2.51 0.98 13.55
N ASP A 6 -2.74 1.94 14.43
CA ASP A 6 -3.91 2.84 14.39
C ASP A 6 -3.86 3.70 13.12
N HIS A 7 -2.69 4.26 12.77
CA HIS A 7 -2.52 5.05 11.55
C HIS A 7 -2.77 4.26 10.26
N VAL A 8 -2.22 3.04 10.15
CA VAL A 8 -2.43 2.19 8.97
C VAL A 8 -3.90 1.79 8.84
N LYS A 9 -4.57 1.49 9.96
CA LYS A 9 -6.01 1.23 10.00
C LYS A 9 -6.79 2.46 9.52
N GLU A 10 -6.52 3.64 10.08
CA GLU A 10 -7.24 4.88 9.72
C GLU A 10 -7.08 5.23 8.24
N ILE A 11 -5.85 5.14 7.72
CA ILE A 11 -5.58 5.34 6.29
C ILE A 11 -6.36 4.33 5.45
N SER A 12 -6.28 3.04 5.78
CA SER A 12 -6.97 1.98 5.02
C SER A 12 -8.48 2.20 4.98
N GLN A 13 -9.07 2.67 6.08
CA GLN A 13 -10.49 2.99 6.17
C GLN A 13 -10.88 4.26 5.38
N SER A 14 -9.97 5.24 5.28
CA SER A 14 -10.21 6.50 4.58
C SER A 14 -10.07 6.40 3.06
N LEU A 15 -9.17 5.53 2.57
CA LEU A 15 -8.83 5.43 1.15
C LEU A 15 -9.73 4.49 0.36
N TYR A 16 -10.45 3.58 1.03
CA TYR A 16 -11.21 2.54 0.35
C TYR A 16 -12.52 2.24 1.06
N PHE A 17 -13.61 2.32 0.30
CA PHE A 17 -14.92 1.85 0.74
C PHE A 17 -15.12 0.42 0.22
N PRO A 18 -15.25 -0.59 1.10
CA PRO A 18 -15.34 -1.97 0.68
C PRO A 18 -16.64 -2.25 -0.08
N HIS A 19 -16.63 -3.31 -0.90
CA HIS A 19 -17.86 -3.85 -1.46
C HIS A 19 -18.79 -4.35 -0.34
N LYS A 20 -20.06 -4.57 -0.71
CA LYS A 20 -21.13 -4.99 0.20
C LYS A 20 -20.76 -6.20 1.07
N ASP A 21 -20.02 -7.14 0.51
CA ASP A 21 -19.65 -8.39 1.17
C ASP A 21 -18.24 -8.27 1.79
N ILE A 22 -18.17 -8.50 3.10
CA ILE A 22 -16.96 -8.41 3.92
C ILE A 22 -16.80 -9.67 4.77
N SER A 23 -15.55 -10.08 5.00
CA SER A 23 -15.23 -11.26 5.81
C SER A 23 -14.34 -10.88 6.99
N ALA A 24 -14.63 -11.43 8.18
CA ALA A 24 -13.74 -11.32 9.34
C ALA A 24 -13.18 -12.69 9.72
N ASP A 25 -11.85 -12.76 9.81
CA ASP A 25 -11.11 -13.96 10.22
C ASP A 25 -9.73 -13.59 10.80
N GLU A 26 -8.94 -14.62 11.08
CA GLU A 26 -7.69 -14.57 11.78
C GLU A 26 -6.53 -14.69 10.81
N ARG A 27 -5.57 -13.79 10.95
CA ARG A 27 -4.29 -13.81 10.25
C ARG A 27 -3.16 -14.19 11.19
N MET A 28 -2.25 -15.03 10.71
CA MET A 28 -1.01 -15.39 11.39
C MET A 28 0.20 -14.76 10.71
N VAL A 29 0.95 -13.95 11.46
CA VAL A 29 2.20 -13.34 10.98
C VAL A 29 3.39 -14.09 11.58
N ALA A 30 4.20 -14.72 10.73
CA ALA A 30 5.31 -15.57 11.14
C ALA A 30 6.28 -14.82 12.06
N SER A 31 6.57 -15.41 13.23
CA SER A 31 7.50 -14.79 14.17
C SER A 31 8.20 -15.79 15.09
N LYS A 32 9.49 -15.55 15.32
CA LYS A 32 10.39 -16.37 16.15
C LYS A 32 10.69 -15.74 17.52
N HIS A 33 10.05 -14.63 17.86
CA HIS A 33 10.24 -13.97 19.15
C HIS A 33 9.79 -14.85 20.33
N LYS A 34 10.48 -14.78 21.47
CA LYS A 34 10.22 -15.64 22.64
C LYS A 34 9.54 -14.93 23.82
N TYR A 35 9.87 -13.66 24.08
CA TYR A 35 9.62 -13.03 25.38
C TYR A 35 8.55 -11.93 25.41
N SER A 36 7.76 -11.75 24.35
CA SER A 36 6.77 -10.66 24.27
C SER A 36 5.42 -10.99 24.95
N GLY A 37 5.12 -12.27 25.14
CA GLY A 37 3.81 -12.76 25.58
C GLY A 37 2.67 -12.68 24.53
N ILE A 38 2.94 -12.23 23.29
CA ILE A 38 1.92 -12.11 22.23
C ILE A 38 2.02 -13.19 21.13
N ARG A 39 3.03 -14.07 21.20
CA ARG A 39 3.17 -15.22 20.29
C ARG A 39 2.04 -16.22 20.52
N GLN A 40 1.35 -16.60 19.46
CA GLN A 40 0.29 -17.61 19.47
C GLN A 40 0.70 -18.84 18.67
N PHE A 41 0.11 -19.97 19.04
CA PHE A 41 0.15 -21.21 18.27
C PHE A 41 -1.25 -21.54 17.75
N ILE A 42 -1.35 -21.81 16.44
CA ILE A 42 -2.58 -22.30 15.79
C ILE A 42 -2.22 -23.52 14.96
N LYS A 43 -2.77 -24.68 15.31
CA LYS A 43 -2.39 -25.98 14.72
C LYS A 43 -2.63 -26.05 13.21
N ASP A 44 -3.78 -25.54 12.76
CA ASP A 44 -4.31 -25.78 11.43
C ASP A 44 -4.02 -24.65 10.42
N LYS A 45 -3.33 -23.57 10.84
CA LYS A 45 -2.87 -22.52 9.92
C LYS A 45 -1.50 -22.89 9.34
N PRO A 46 -1.20 -22.52 8.08
CA PRO A 46 0.11 -22.77 7.46
C PRO A 46 1.28 -22.22 8.30
N ILE A 47 1.10 -21.00 8.83
CA ILE A 47 1.99 -20.39 9.80
C ILE A 47 1.49 -20.74 11.20
N ARG A 48 2.03 -21.81 11.77
CA ARG A 48 1.57 -22.31 13.07
C ARG A 48 1.98 -21.47 14.26
N PHE A 49 3.13 -20.80 14.19
CA PHE A 49 3.65 -19.94 15.26
C PHE A 49 3.87 -18.52 14.78
N GLY A 50 3.29 -17.55 15.48
CA GLY A 50 3.37 -16.16 15.04
C GLY A 50 2.60 -15.19 15.91
N ILE A 51 2.41 -13.99 15.40
CA ILE A 51 1.52 -13.00 16.00
C ILE A 51 0.15 -13.17 15.33
N LYS A 52 -0.89 -13.37 16.14
CA LYS A 52 -2.28 -13.47 15.67
C LYS A 52 -2.87 -12.07 15.53
N LEU A 53 -3.50 -11.79 14.39
CA LEU A 53 -4.29 -10.59 14.14
C LEU A 53 -5.74 -11.00 13.85
N TRP A 54 -6.68 -10.21 14.34
CA TRP A 54 -8.06 -10.23 13.84
C TRP A 54 -8.13 -9.26 12.67
N VAL A 55 -8.71 -9.70 11.55
CA VAL A 55 -8.70 -8.96 10.28
C VAL A 55 -10.11 -8.91 9.72
N LEU A 56 -10.51 -7.73 9.23
CA LEU A 56 -11.66 -7.51 8.39
C LEU A 56 -11.17 -7.19 6.97
N ALA A 57 -11.60 -7.98 6.00
CA ALA A 57 -11.23 -7.80 4.61
C ALA A 57 -12.46 -7.77 3.70
N CYS A 58 -12.34 -7.09 2.57
CA CYS A 58 -13.34 -7.14 1.51
C CYS A 58 -13.35 -8.53 0.88
N SER A 59 -14.54 -9.14 0.76
CA SER A 59 -14.68 -10.50 0.22
C SER A 59 -14.30 -10.60 -1.24
N VAL A 60 -14.54 -9.54 -2.02
CA VAL A 60 -14.29 -9.52 -3.47
C VAL A 60 -12.81 -9.27 -3.78
N THR A 61 -12.22 -8.25 -3.17
CA THR A 61 -10.88 -7.77 -3.55
C THR A 61 -9.76 -8.22 -2.61
N GLY A 62 -10.09 -8.74 -1.43
CA GLY A 62 -9.10 -9.07 -0.40
C GLY A 62 -8.47 -7.84 0.27
N TYR A 63 -9.04 -6.64 0.08
CA TYR A 63 -8.56 -5.41 0.70
C TYR A 63 -8.61 -5.54 2.23
N THR A 64 -7.48 -5.34 2.92
CA THR A 64 -7.46 -5.33 4.39
C THR A 64 -8.00 -3.99 4.89
N TRP A 65 -9.25 -3.98 5.37
CA TRP A 65 -9.93 -2.74 5.75
C TRP A 65 -9.73 -2.36 7.22
N ASN A 66 -9.72 -3.35 8.12
CA ASN A 66 -9.45 -3.14 9.55
C ASN A 66 -8.76 -4.36 10.14
N PHE A 67 -7.93 -4.15 11.17
CA PHE A 67 -7.30 -5.24 11.90
C PHE A 67 -6.83 -4.78 13.28
N PHE A 68 -6.63 -5.72 14.19
CA PHE A 68 -5.91 -5.47 15.43
C PHE A 68 -5.20 -6.71 15.96
N VAL A 69 -4.14 -6.48 16.73
CA VAL A 69 -3.29 -7.55 17.28
C VAL A 69 -3.98 -8.23 18.46
N TYR A 70 -4.01 -9.56 18.45
CA TYR A 70 -4.44 -10.33 19.61
C TYR A 70 -3.32 -10.40 20.64
N LEU A 71 -3.57 -9.84 21.84
CA LEU A 71 -2.58 -9.75 22.91
C LEU A 71 -2.60 -10.94 23.89
N GLY A 72 -3.44 -11.95 23.64
CA GLY A 72 -3.65 -13.09 24.52
C GLY A 72 -4.80 -12.88 25.52
N LYS A 73 -5.35 -13.99 26.02
CA LYS A 73 -6.61 -14.05 26.79
C LYS A 73 -6.69 -13.07 27.98
N LYS A 74 -5.57 -12.80 28.65
CA LYS A 74 -5.50 -11.89 29.82
C LYS A 74 -5.31 -10.40 29.47
N ARG A 75 -4.89 -10.09 28.23
CA ARG A 75 -4.50 -8.73 27.79
C ARG A 75 -5.39 -8.17 26.70
N THR A 76 -6.24 -8.97 26.07
CA THR A 76 -7.31 -8.46 25.21
C THR A 76 -8.33 -7.71 26.07
N ASN A 77 -8.49 -6.41 25.82
CA ASN A 77 -9.56 -5.61 26.39
C ASN A 77 -10.88 -6.07 25.79
N ILE A 78 -11.55 -7.00 26.47
CA ILE A 78 -12.92 -7.40 26.15
C ILE A 78 -13.81 -6.25 26.61
N VAL A 79 -14.37 -5.50 25.67
CA VAL A 79 -15.22 -4.32 25.92
C VAL A 79 -16.42 -4.70 26.78
N ASP A 80 -16.96 -5.90 26.55
CA ASP A 80 -18.07 -6.46 27.33
C ASP A 80 -17.77 -7.92 27.72
N LYS A 81 -17.32 -8.12 28.96
CA LYS A 81 -17.02 -9.46 29.49
C LYS A 81 -18.24 -10.40 29.45
N SER A 82 -19.46 -9.86 29.45
CA SER A 82 -20.69 -10.67 29.44
C SER A 82 -20.99 -11.29 28.08
N LYS A 83 -20.52 -10.67 26.99
CA LYS A 83 -20.79 -11.11 25.59
C LYS A 83 -19.65 -11.90 24.96
N GLY A 84 -18.50 -11.97 25.63
CA GLY A 84 -17.36 -12.77 25.22
C GLY A 84 -16.46 -12.14 24.14
N LEU A 85 -15.42 -12.89 23.78
CA LEU A 85 -14.35 -12.42 22.87
C LEU A 85 -14.83 -12.23 21.44
N ALA A 86 -15.60 -13.18 20.90
CA ALA A 86 -16.12 -13.14 19.53
C ALA A 86 -16.93 -11.87 19.25
N TYR A 87 -17.86 -11.53 20.15
CA TYR A 87 -18.66 -10.30 20.07
C TYR A 87 -17.77 -9.06 20.07
N THR A 88 -16.79 -8.99 20.98
CA THR A 88 -15.87 -7.85 21.05
C THR A 88 -15.06 -7.70 19.76
N VAL A 89 -14.59 -8.82 19.18
CA VAL A 89 -13.80 -8.78 17.95
C VAL A 89 -14.63 -8.25 16.79
N VAL A 90 -15.80 -8.83 16.55
CA VAL A 90 -16.69 -8.40 15.45
C VAL A 90 -17.09 -6.95 15.63
N THR A 91 -17.46 -6.56 16.85
CA THR A 91 -17.92 -5.19 17.08
C THR A 91 -16.82 -4.15 16.92
N THR A 92 -15.60 -4.46 17.33
CA THR A 92 -14.42 -3.59 17.14
C THR A 92 -13.99 -3.51 15.67
N LEU A 93 -14.12 -4.61 14.92
CA LEU A 93 -13.78 -4.62 13.50
C LEU A 93 -14.80 -3.82 12.68
N CYS A 94 -16.09 -3.92 13.00
CA CYS A 94 -17.19 -3.40 12.18
C CYS A 94 -17.76 -2.06 12.65
N GLU A 95 -17.18 -1.43 13.67
CA GLU A 95 -17.71 -0.22 14.34
C GLU A 95 -18.16 0.88 13.37
N LYS A 96 -17.36 1.18 12.33
CA LYS A 96 -17.68 2.24 11.35
C LYS A 96 -18.54 1.77 10.17
N LEU A 97 -18.99 0.51 10.14
CA LEU A 97 -19.79 -0.09 9.07
C LEU A 97 -21.25 -0.37 9.50
N TYR A 98 -21.59 -0.09 10.76
CA TYR A 98 -22.94 -0.31 11.26
C TYR A 98 -23.98 0.53 10.51
N GLY A 99 -25.13 -0.09 10.24
CA GLY A 99 -26.27 0.56 9.59
C GLY A 99 -26.10 0.83 8.10
N GLN A 100 -24.97 0.46 7.48
CA GLN A 100 -24.67 0.78 6.07
C GLN A 100 -25.02 -0.34 5.08
N GLY A 101 -25.65 -1.44 5.55
CA GLY A 101 -26.12 -2.53 4.68
C GLY A 101 -25.07 -3.56 4.24
N PHE A 102 -23.90 -3.57 4.89
CA PHE A 102 -22.86 -4.57 4.68
C PHE A 102 -23.29 -5.98 5.12
N ARG A 103 -22.80 -6.99 4.42
CA ARG A 103 -22.96 -8.41 4.77
C ARG A 103 -21.64 -8.92 5.34
N LEU A 104 -21.66 -9.27 6.61
CA LEU A 104 -20.50 -9.83 7.30
C LEU A 104 -20.53 -11.35 7.28
N TYR A 105 -19.47 -11.95 6.77
CA TYR A 105 -19.21 -13.38 6.80
C TYR A 105 -18.15 -13.69 7.88
N VAL A 106 -18.45 -14.64 8.76
CA VAL A 106 -17.61 -15.03 9.91
C VAL A 106 -17.64 -16.54 10.12
N ASP A 107 -16.55 -17.10 10.66
CA ASP A 107 -16.47 -18.52 11.02
C ASP A 107 -17.32 -18.86 12.26
N SER A 108 -17.52 -20.15 12.46
CA SER A 108 -18.15 -20.80 13.61
C SER A 108 -17.63 -20.34 14.97
N PHE A 109 -16.34 -19.94 15.08
CA PHE A 109 -15.80 -19.32 16.29
C PHE A 109 -16.59 -18.08 16.75
N TYR A 110 -17.18 -17.34 15.79
CA TYR A 110 -17.92 -16.12 16.06
C TYR A 110 -19.42 -16.36 16.28
N THR A 111 -19.91 -17.56 15.96
CA THR A 111 -21.32 -17.93 16.11
C THR A 111 -21.48 -18.89 17.28
N THR A 112 -21.62 -18.36 18.50
CA THR A 112 -22.00 -19.17 19.67
C THR A 112 -23.49 -19.46 19.64
N LEU A 113 -23.93 -20.55 19.00
CA LEU A 113 -25.25 -21.12 19.25
C LEU A 113 -25.28 -22.61 18.87
N HIS A 114 -25.61 -23.47 19.84
CA HIS A 114 -25.86 -24.89 19.63
C HIS A 114 -27.33 -25.13 19.23
N LEU A 115 -27.79 -24.64 18.07
CA LEU A 115 -29.18 -24.87 17.66
C LEU A 115 -29.31 -25.35 16.21
N ARG A 116 -30.31 -26.20 15.98
CA ARG A 116 -30.63 -26.91 14.74
C ARG A 116 -32.01 -26.43 14.29
N TRP A 117 -32.16 -26.07 13.01
CA TRP A 117 -33.40 -25.56 12.36
C TRP A 117 -34.30 -24.74 13.28
N HIS A 118 -33.93 -23.48 13.52
CA HIS A 118 -34.72 -22.57 14.33
C HIS A 118 -34.74 -21.20 13.68
N ARG A 119 -35.83 -20.45 13.88
CA ARG A 119 -35.90 -19.03 13.56
C ARG A 119 -36.02 -18.30 14.88
N GLU A 120 -34.99 -17.53 15.22
CA GLU A 120 -34.98 -16.72 16.45
C GLU A 120 -35.02 -15.25 16.05
N GLY A 121 -36.19 -14.64 16.19
CA GLY A 121 -36.44 -13.28 15.72
C GLY A 121 -36.13 -13.12 14.22
N SER A 122 -35.18 -12.22 13.92
CA SER A 122 -34.76 -11.91 12.55
C SER A 122 -33.75 -12.90 11.95
N PHE A 123 -33.24 -13.86 12.72
CA PHE A 123 -32.20 -14.79 12.28
C PHE A 123 -32.75 -16.16 11.90
N VAL A 124 -32.22 -16.73 10.82
CA VAL A 124 -32.50 -18.10 10.38
C VAL A 124 -31.25 -18.95 10.60
N PHE A 125 -31.43 -20.10 11.25
CA PHE A 125 -30.37 -21.10 11.46
C PHE A 125 -30.59 -22.27 10.51
N ILE A 126 -29.63 -22.49 9.61
CA ILE A 126 -29.70 -23.49 8.54
C ILE A 126 -28.57 -24.51 8.74
N PRO A 127 -28.89 -25.73 9.22
CA PRO A 127 -27.96 -26.83 9.19
C PRO A 127 -27.99 -27.54 7.84
N TRP A 128 -26.83 -27.76 7.26
CA TRP A 128 -26.64 -28.56 6.06
C TRP A 128 -25.75 -29.73 6.36
N LYS A 129 -26.26 -30.92 6.08
CA LYS A 129 -25.53 -32.16 6.25
C LYS A 129 -25.04 -32.60 4.89
N ASP A 130 -23.74 -32.44 4.70
CA ASP A 130 -23.01 -33.05 3.59
C ASP A 130 -22.19 -34.23 4.13
N CYS A 131 -20.85 -34.18 4.16
CA CYS A 131 -20.05 -35.17 4.91
C CYS A 131 -20.10 -34.95 6.43
N LYS A 132 -20.21 -33.70 6.85
CA LYS A 132 -20.42 -33.27 8.24
C LYS A 132 -21.57 -32.28 8.27
N THR A 133 -22.21 -32.14 9.43
CA THR A 133 -23.26 -31.12 9.58
C THR A 133 -22.59 -29.77 9.84
N VAL A 134 -22.86 -28.80 8.99
CA VAL A 134 -22.46 -27.40 9.15
C VAL A 134 -23.72 -26.60 9.47
N THR A 135 -23.68 -25.75 10.49
CA THR A 135 -24.80 -24.85 10.82
C THR A 135 -24.39 -23.43 10.51
N LEU A 136 -25.18 -22.74 9.70
CA LEU A 136 -25.03 -21.31 9.42
C LEU A 136 -26.16 -20.52 10.07
N MET A 137 -25.85 -19.30 10.52
CA MET A 137 -26.81 -18.32 11.00
C MET A 137 -26.83 -17.15 10.01
N SER A 138 -28.01 -16.79 9.52
CA SER A 138 -28.15 -15.62 8.64
C SER A 138 -29.49 -14.90 8.85
N PRO A 139 -29.47 -13.56 8.96
CA PRO A 139 -30.71 -12.77 8.97
C PRO A 139 -31.23 -12.44 7.56
N LEU A 140 -30.46 -12.78 6.52
CA LEU A 140 -30.72 -12.34 5.14
C LEU A 140 -31.45 -13.40 4.30
N HIS A 141 -31.25 -14.68 4.62
CA HIS A 141 -31.70 -15.79 3.81
C HIS A 141 -33.00 -16.38 4.35
N LYS A 142 -33.84 -16.92 3.47
CA LYS A 142 -34.96 -17.78 3.86
C LYS A 142 -34.49 -19.23 3.93
N GLY A 143 -35.06 -20.01 4.84
CA GLY A 143 -34.73 -21.44 4.96
C GLY A 143 -35.06 -22.26 3.70
N SER A 144 -35.94 -21.76 2.84
CA SER A 144 -36.33 -22.37 1.56
C SER A 144 -35.37 -22.06 0.40
N ASP A 145 -34.45 -21.11 0.56
CA ASP A 145 -33.61 -20.66 -0.53
C ASP A 145 -32.56 -21.72 -0.86
N VAL A 146 -32.63 -22.29 -2.06
CA VAL A 146 -31.75 -23.36 -2.53
C VAL A 146 -31.10 -22.97 -3.85
N THR A 147 -29.86 -23.39 -4.03
CA THR A 147 -29.09 -23.31 -5.27
C THR A 147 -28.47 -24.68 -5.58
N SER A 148 -27.81 -24.81 -6.72
CA SER A 148 -27.18 -26.06 -7.14
C SER A 148 -25.65 -25.94 -7.10
N CYS A 149 -24.95 -26.98 -6.66
CA CYS A 149 -23.50 -27.11 -6.78
C CYS A 149 -23.10 -28.42 -7.44
N TYR A 150 -21.95 -28.40 -8.10
CA TYR A 150 -21.33 -29.62 -8.63
C TYR A 150 -20.38 -30.21 -7.59
N ARG A 151 -20.56 -31.49 -7.30
CA ARG A 151 -19.71 -32.24 -6.39
C ARG A 151 -19.15 -33.48 -7.06
N THR A 152 -17.89 -33.77 -6.81
CA THR A 152 -17.29 -35.03 -7.23
C THR A 152 -17.55 -36.08 -6.15
N ILE A 153 -18.29 -37.13 -6.49
CA ILE A 153 -18.62 -38.23 -5.60
C ILE A 153 -17.82 -39.45 -6.06
N SER A 154 -17.12 -40.09 -5.12
CA SER A 154 -16.47 -41.38 -5.37
C SER A 154 -17.51 -42.49 -5.23
N ASN A 155 -17.72 -43.25 -6.29
CA ASN A 155 -18.56 -44.43 -6.30
C ASN A 155 -17.68 -45.64 -6.60
N ARG A 156 -17.18 -46.31 -5.54
CA ARG A 156 -16.45 -47.61 -5.45
C ARG A 156 -15.32 -47.95 -6.47
N SER A 157 -15.21 -47.24 -7.58
CA SER A 157 -14.31 -47.46 -8.71
C SER A 157 -14.23 -46.25 -9.67
N ALA A 158 -15.12 -45.23 -9.56
CA ALA A 158 -15.04 -44.03 -10.40
C ALA A 158 -15.44 -42.74 -9.65
N TRP A 159 -14.81 -41.63 -10.05
CA TRP A 159 -15.17 -40.28 -9.62
C TRP A 159 -16.16 -39.68 -10.61
N LYS A 160 -17.36 -39.33 -10.15
CA LYS A 160 -18.39 -38.71 -10.99
C LYS A 160 -18.75 -37.33 -10.46
N ARG A 161 -18.82 -36.32 -11.34
CA ARG A 161 -19.40 -35.02 -11.00
C ARG A 161 -20.93 -35.13 -11.03
N GLN A 162 -21.56 -34.79 -9.92
CA GLN A 162 -23.01 -34.77 -9.76
C GLN A 162 -23.46 -33.38 -9.32
N ASN A 163 -24.62 -32.96 -9.82
CA ASN A 163 -25.29 -31.74 -9.38
C ASN A 163 -26.13 -32.04 -8.13
N ILE A 164 -25.90 -31.30 -7.04
CA ILE A 164 -26.56 -31.45 -5.75
C ILE A 164 -27.21 -30.11 -5.39
N LYS A 165 -28.43 -30.15 -4.85
CA LYS A 165 -29.08 -28.96 -4.27
C LYS A 165 -28.44 -28.63 -2.91
N GLN A 166 -27.99 -27.40 -2.75
CA GLN A 166 -27.47 -26.85 -1.51
C GLN A 166 -28.25 -25.60 -1.10
N PRO A 167 -28.38 -25.28 0.20
CA PRO A 167 -28.92 -24.00 0.64
C PRO A 167 -28.14 -22.80 0.09
N LEU A 168 -28.86 -21.73 -0.30
CA LEU A 168 -28.25 -20.50 -0.84
C LEU A 168 -27.26 -19.86 0.14
N VAL A 169 -27.58 -19.89 1.44
CA VAL A 169 -26.71 -19.33 2.49
C VAL A 169 -25.31 -19.96 2.49
N ILE A 170 -25.18 -21.23 2.10
CA ILE A 170 -23.90 -21.95 2.05
C ILE A 170 -23.10 -21.55 0.84
N HIS A 171 -23.78 -21.41 -0.29
CA HIS A 171 -23.15 -20.88 -1.49
C HIS A 171 -22.57 -19.49 -1.20
N ASP A 172 -23.38 -18.59 -0.65
CA ASP A 172 -22.96 -17.22 -0.38
C ASP A 172 -21.87 -17.15 0.69
N TYR A 173 -21.91 -18.03 1.70
CA TYR A 173 -20.82 -18.17 2.67
C TYR A 173 -19.51 -18.62 1.99
N ASN A 174 -19.55 -19.68 1.19
CA ASN A 174 -18.35 -20.22 0.54
C ASN A 174 -17.73 -19.23 -0.46
N VAL A 175 -18.57 -18.42 -1.14
CA VAL A 175 -18.11 -17.38 -2.06
C VAL A 175 -17.44 -16.23 -1.30
N ASN A 176 -18.01 -15.80 -0.17
CA ASN A 176 -17.61 -14.53 0.44
C ASN A 176 -16.72 -14.65 1.69
N MET A 177 -16.63 -15.81 2.35
CA MET A 177 -15.80 -15.97 3.55
C MET A 177 -14.30 -15.87 3.25
N GLY A 178 -13.89 -16.12 2.01
CA GLY A 178 -12.48 -16.18 1.59
C GLY A 178 -11.74 -14.84 1.50
N GLY A 179 -12.36 -13.70 1.84
CA GLY A 179 -11.72 -12.38 1.69
C GLY A 179 -10.43 -12.22 2.50
N VAL A 180 -10.40 -12.70 3.75
CA VAL A 180 -9.18 -12.68 4.57
C VAL A 180 -8.11 -13.63 4.01
N ASP A 181 -8.52 -14.78 3.46
CA ASP A 181 -7.60 -15.73 2.83
C ASP A 181 -7.00 -15.17 1.53
N LEU A 182 -7.80 -14.51 0.70
CA LEU A 182 -7.32 -13.78 -0.47
C LEU A 182 -6.32 -12.69 -0.08
N SER A 183 -6.64 -11.93 0.97
CA SER A 183 -5.73 -10.94 1.54
C SER A 183 -4.41 -11.55 2.02
N ASN A 184 -4.47 -12.71 2.68
CA ASN A 184 -3.29 -13.47 3.10
C ASN A 184 -2.45 -13.93 1.89
N GLN A 185 -3.09 -14.36 0.80
CA GLN A 185 -2.40 -14.76 -0.42
C GLN A 185 -1.61 -13.59 -1.03
N TYR A 186 -2.22 -12.40 -1.16
CA TYR A 186 -1.52 -11.21 -1.66
C TYR A 186 -0.31 -10.82 -0.80
N LEU A 187 -0.43 -10.93 0.52
CA LEU A 187 0.65 -10.60 1.44
C LEU A 187 1.79 -11.62 1.37
N ASN A 188 1.45 -12.92 1.31
CA ASN A 188 2.44 -13.98 1.30
C ASN A 188 3.19 -14.10 -0.04
N LYS A 189 2.58 -13.66 -1.15
CA LYS A 189 3.19 -13.75 -2.49
C LYS A 189 4.51 -12.97 -2.60
N TYR A 190 4.56 -11.77 -2.02
CA TYR A 190 5.74 -10.90 -2.02
C TYR A 190 5.99 -10.30 -0.63
N SER A 191 6.02 -11.12 0.42
CA SER A 191 6.23 -10.59 1.77
C SER A 191 7.62 -9.99 1.93
N SER A 192 7.71 -8.88 2.67
CA SER A 192 8.96 -8.22 3.00
C SER A 192 9.91 -9.16 3.73
N TYR A 193 11.11 -9.34 3.18
CA TYR A 193 12.13 -10.22 3.79
C TYR A 193 12.71 -9.61 5.06
N ILE A 194 12.60 -10.33 6.18
CA ILE A 194 13.21 -9.97 7.46
C ILE A 194 14.20 -11.06 7.86
N ARG A 195 15.50 -10.75 7.83
CA ARG A 195 16.59 -11.67 8.20
C ARG A 195 16.39 -12.29 9.59
N THR A 196 15.88 -11.51 10.54
CA THR A 196 15.64 -11.97 11.93
C THR A 196 14.26 -11.59 12.43
N GLN A 197 13.37 -12.57 12.53
CA GLN A 197 12.02 -12.43 13.10
C GLN A 197 12.00 -12.56 14.64
N SER A 198 13.10 -12.17 15.31
CA SER A 198 13.28 -12.29 16.76
C SER A 198 12.66 -11.14 17.54
N HIS A 199 12.51 -9.97 16.93
CA HIS A 199 11.86 -8.80 17.53
C HIS A 199 10.45 -8.63 16.98
N TRP A 200 9.45 -8.78 17.84
CA TRP A 200 8.02 -8.75 17.49
C TRP A 200 7.61 -7.45 16.78
N TRP A 201 8.17 -6.31 17.17
CA TRP A 201 7.81 -5.01 16.61
C TRP A 201 8.30 -4.84 15.17
N LYS A 202 9.49 -5.39 14.82
CA LYS A 202 9.99 -5.39 13.44
C LYS A 202 9.07 -6.19 12.55
N VAL A 203 8.65 -7.36 13.02
CA VAL A 203 7.71 -8.23 12.30
C VAL A 203 6.39 -7.51 12.04
N LEU A 204 5.82 -6.83 13.04
CA LEU A 204 4.60 -6.03 12.85
C LEU A 204 4.81 -4.81 11.94
N PHE A 205 5.95 -4.12 12.05
CA PHE A 205 6.27 -2.97 11.22
C PHE A 205 6.28 -3.33 9.73
N PHE A 206 7.04 -4.35 9.34
CA PHE A 206 7.10 -4.80 7.95
C PHE A 206 5.79 -5.43 7.50
N HIS A 207 5.03 -6.07 8.40
CA HIS A 207 3.70 -6.54 8.08
C HIS A 207 2.74 -5.38 7.75
N CYS A 208 2.78 -4.29 8.52
CA CYS A 208 2.02 -3.09 8.21
C CYS A 208 2.43 -2.51 6.85
N PHE A 209 3.73 -2.49 6.54
CA PHE A 209 4.24 -2.07 5.24
C PHE A 209 3.69 -2.93 4.10
N ASP A 210 3.74 -4.25 4.25
CA ASP A 210 3.18 -5.19 3.27
C ASP A 210 1.66 -4.96 3.08
N ILE A 211 0.90 -4.69 4.15
CA ILE A 211 -0.53 -4.33 4.06
C ILE A 211 -0.73 -3.06 3.24
N MET A 212 0.04 -1.99 3.51
CA MET A 212 -0.10 -0.73 2.77
C MET A 212 0.18 -0.92 1.28
N VAL A 213 1.24 -1.66 0.92
CA VAL A 213 1.59 -1.92 -0.48
C VAL A 213 0.51 -2.75 -1.17
N VAL A 214 -0.01 -3.80 -0.52
CA VAL A 214 -1.11 -4.62 -1.05
C VAL A 214 -2.39 -3.80 -1.21
N ASN A 215 -2.77 -3.02 -0.20
CA ASN A 215 -3.96 -2.17 -0.26
C ASN A 215 -3.84 -1.13 -1.38
N SER A 216 -2.66 -0.53 -1.55
CA SER A 216 -2.40 0.42 -2.65
C SER A 216 -2.52 -0.25 -4.02
N TYR A 217 -2.00 -1.48 -4.16
CA TYR A 217 -2.16 -2.27 -5.38
C TYR A 217 -3.64 -2.58 -5.69
N ILE A 218 -4.42 -2.96 -4.68
CA ILE A 218 -5.85 -3.25 -4.87
C ILE A 218 -6.60 -1.98 -5.33
N VAL A 219 -6.34 -0.83 -4.70
CA VAL A 219 -6.94 0.45 -5.12
C VAL A 219 -6.56 0.79 -6.56
N PHE A 220 -5.30 0.56 -6.93
CA PHE A 220 -4.83 0.76 -8.30
C PHE A 220 -5.54 -0.15 -9.32
N GLN A 221 -5.73 -1.43 -9.01
CA GLN A 221 -6.46 -2.36 -9.87
C GLN A 221 -7.93 -1.98 -10.03
N GLU A 222 -8.60 -1.59 -8.95
CA GLU A 222 -9.97 -1.06 -8.98
C GLU A 222 -10.06 0.22 -9.83
N PHE A 223 -9.06 1.11 -9.73
CA PHE A 223 -9.02 2.34 -10.52
C PHE A 223 -8.88 2.07 -12.02
N ILE A 224 -7.99 1.15 -12.42
CA ILE A 224 -7.84 0.73 -13.82
C ILE A 224 -9.13 0.10 -14.31
N GLY A 225 -9.72 -0.82 -13.54
CA GLY A 225 -10.96 -1.49 -13.90
C GLY A 225 -12.13 -0.53 -14.10
N LYS A 226 -12.17 0.58 -13.35
CA LYS A 226 -13.21 1.60 -13.45
C LYS A 226 -13.02 2.57 -14.61
N TYR A 227 -11.78 2.86 -15.00
CA TYR A 227 -11.45 3.84 -16.04
C TYR A 227 -10.55 3.26 -17.14
N PRO A 228 -10.95 2.17 -17.83
CA PRO A 228 -10.09 1.47 -18.78
C PRO A 228 -9.60 2.36 -19.93
N ALA A 229 -10.45 3.27 -20.42
CA ALA A 229 -10.13 4.20 -21.50
C ALA A 229 -8.94 5.14 -21.19
N GLN A 230 -8.66 5.41 -19.91
CA GLN A 230 -7.50 6.24 -19.52
C GLN A 230 -6.18 5.48 -19.62
N PHE A 231 -6.23 4.15 -19.74
CA PHE A 231 -5.07 3.27 -19.70
C PHE A 231 -4.82 2.51 -21.00
N GLU A 232 -5.64 2.70 -22.04
CA GLU A 232 -5.54 2.01 -23.34
C GLU A 232 -4.16 2.14 -24.02
N ASN A 233 -3.44 3.24 -23.78
CA ASN A 233 -2.11 3.50 -24.33
C ASN A 233 -0.97 3.39 -23.30
N THR A 234 -1.24 2.85 -22.11
CA THR A 234 -0.24 2.72 -21.04
C THR A 234 0.36 1.33 -20.98
N THR A 235 1.53 1.20 -20.35
CA THR A 235 2.19 -0.10 -20.10
C THR A 235 1.46 -0.97 -19.06
N PHE A 236 0.38 -0.46 -18.47
CA PHE A 236 -0.45 -1.13 -17.49
C PHE A 236 -1.46 -2.07 -18.17
N ASP A 237 -0.93 -3.08 -18.87
CA ASP A 237 -1.70 -4.17 -19.49
C ASP A 237 -2.16 -5.19 -18.43
N SER A 238 -2.95 -6.20 -18.82
CA SER A 238 -3.41 -7.32 -17.96
C SER A 238 -2.28 -8.13 -17.30
N ARG A 239 -1.03 -7.89 -17.71
CA ARG A 239 0.19 -8.49 -17.15
C ARG A 239 0.80 -7.65 -16.02
N PHE A 240 0.32 -6.43 -15.78
CA PHE A 240 0.81 -5.58 -14.71
C PHE A 240 0.28 -6.07 -13.36
N GLY A 241 1.01 -7.02 -12.79
CA GLY A 241 0.69 -7.66 -11.54
C GLY A 241 1.28 -6.91 -10.34
N GLN A 242 1.19 -7.59 -9.21
CA GLN A 242 1.64 -7.05 -7.93
C GLN A 242 3.17 -6.88 -7.86
N LEU A 243 3.95 -7.63 -8.64
CA LEU A 243 5.42 -7.51 -8.67
C LEU A 243 5.83 -6.22 -9.37
N GLU A 244 5.30 -6.01 -10.57
CA GLU A 244 5.54 -4.85 -11.41
C GLU A 244 5.12 -3.56 -10.69
N PHE A 245 3.98 -3.60 -10.00
CA PHE A 245 3.53 -2.50 -9.14
C PHE A 245 4.53 -2.19 -8.01
N ARG A 246 5.10 -3.21 -7.37
CA ARG A 246 6.11 -3.02 -6.31
C ARG A 246 7.42 -2.45 -6.85
N GLU A 247 7.88 -2.93 -8.00
CA GLU A 247 9.09 -2.43 -8.67
C GLU A 247 8.92 -0.97 -9.10
N SER A 248 7.74 -0.59 -9.57
CA SER A 248 7.39 0.79 -9.90
C SER A 248 7.46 1.69 -8.67
N ILE A 249 6.81 1.30 -7.56
CA ILE A 249 6.87 2.06 -6.30
C ILE A 249 8.33 2.20 -5.81
N ALA A 250 9.10 1.11 -5.84
CA ALA A 250 10.49 1.14 -5.40
C ALA A 250 11.33 2.12 -6.25
N SER A 251 11.13 2.11 -7.57
CA SER A 251 11.82 3.01 -8.51
C SER A 251 11.47 4.48 -8.25
N GLU A 252 10.18 4.79 -8.07
CA GLU A 252 9.72 6.14 -7.74
C GLU A 252 10.28 6.60 -6.39
N LEU A 253 10.22 5.77 -5.34
CA LEU A 253 10.76 6.10 -4.03
C LEU A 253 12.28 6.36 -4.06
N MET A 254 13.05 5.68 -4.91
CA MET A 254 14.48 5.95 -5.10
C MET A 254 14.73 7.30 -5.78
N ASN A 255 13.79 7.78 -6.60
CA ASN A 255 13.87 9.05 -7.28
C ASN A 255 13.37 10.21 -6.41
N ILE A 256 12.49 9.94 -5.43
CA ILE A 256 12.04 10.91 -4.41
C ILE A 256 13.23 11.28 -3.51
N GLY A 257 13.88 12.39 -3.86
CA GLY A 257 15.06 12.92 -3.18
C GLY A 257 16.27 13.14 -4.09
N ARG A 258 16.28 12.57 -5.31
CA ARG A 258 17.31 12.88 -6.33
C ARG A 258 16.99 14.15 -7.12
N SER A 259 15.71 14.50 -7.23
CA SER A 259 15.21 15.67 -7.97
C SER A 259 15.66 17.03 -7.42
N SER A 260 16.31 17.09 -6.25
CA SER A 260 16.81 18.36 -5.68
C SER A 260 18.35 18.48 -5.66
N VAL A 261 19.11 17.45 -6.05
CA VAL A 261 20.58 17.48 -5.97
C VAL A 261 21.26 17.23 -7.33
N GLU A 262 20.63 16.48 -8.24
CA GLU A 262 21.25 16.16 -9.54
C GLU A 262 21.15 17.28 -10.58
N ASP A 263 20.30 18.30 -10.39
CA ASP A 263 20.16 19.40 -11.36
C ASP A 263 21.12 20.58 -11.16
N ILE A 264 21.88 20.65 -10.06
CA ILE A 264 22.75 21.82 -9.79
C ILE A 264 24.23 21.57 -10.14
N VAL A 265 24.72 20.33 -10.10
CA VAL A 265 26.18 20.08 -10.10
C VAL A 265 26.74 19.56 -11.43
N THR A 266 25.92 18.97 -12.32
CA THR A 266 26.46 18.27 -13.51
C THR A 266 26.26 18.97 -14.85
N LYS A 267 25.37 19.98 -14.95
CA LYS A 267 25.08 20.63 -16.25
C LYS A 267 26.00 21.82 -16.58
N HIS A 268 26.59 22.48 -15.59
CA HIS A 268 27.41 23.68 -15.82
C HIS A 268 28.89 23.37 -15.69
N MET A 269 29.57 23.15 -16.82
CA MET A 269 31.02 22.89 -16.87
C MET A 269 31.77 24.04 -17.56
N PRO A 270 32.95 24.43 -17.06
CA PRO A 270 33.79 25.41 -17.72
C PRO A 270 34.37 24.83 -19.01
N SER A 271 34.29 25.58 -20.08
CA SER A 271 34.92 25.32 -21.38
C SER A 271 35.72 26.54 -21.80
N PHE A 272 36.62 26.40 -22.78
CA PHE A 272 37.55 27.46 -23.17
C PHE A 272 37.25 27.98 -24.58
N LEU A 273 37.30 29.30 -24.73
CA LEU A 273 37.21 30.03 -26.00
C LEU A 273 38.61 30.22 -26.58
N ASN A 274 38.70 30.34 -27.91
CA ASN A 274 39.95 30.70 -28.60
C ASN A 274 40.31 32.18 -28.39
N ASN A 275 39.32 33.05 -28.22
CA ASN A 275 39.50 34.48 -28.01
C ASN A 275 39.02 34.91 -26.63
N ARG A 276 39.75 35.84 -25.99
CA ARG A 276 39.39 36.35 -24.67
C ARG A 276 38.14 37.24 -24.74
N LYS A 277 37.18 37.02 -23.84
CA LYS A 277 35.97 37.84 -23.65
C LYS A 277 35.92 38.43 -22.25
N ASP A 278 35.18 39.51 -22.04
CA ASP A 278 35.03 40.10 -20.72
C ASP A 278 34.14 39.24 -19.81
N CYS A 279 34.56 39.08 -18.55
CA CYS A 279 33.83 38.34 -17.54
C CYS A 279 32.52 39.07 -17.20
N VAL A 280 31.39 38.40 -17.45
CA VAL A 280 30.06 38.99 -17.26
C VAL A 280 29.77 39.26 -15.80
N TYR A 281 30.17 38.36 -14.91
CA TYR A 281 29.96 38.52 -13.46
C TYR A 281 30.73 39.72 -12.88
N CYS A 282 31.99 39.91 -13.27
CA CYS A 282 32.79 41.06 -12.81
C CYS A 282 32.18 42.39 -13.27
N ASN A 283 31.73 42.46 -14.53
CA ASN A 283 31.08 43.65 -15.07
C ASN A 283 29.73 43.93 -14.39
N ALA A 284 28.94 42.88 -14.14
CA ALA A 284 27.66 43.02 -13.46
C ALA A 284 27.83 43.51 -12.02
N LYS A 285 28.79 42.94 -11.28
CA LYS A 285 29.08 43.33 -9.90
C LYS A 285 29.60 44.77 -9.81
N ALA A 286 30.53 45.16 -10.68
CA ALA A 286 30.99 46.55 -10.74
C ALA A 286 29.86 47.53 -11.08
N SER A 287 28.92 47.13 -11.95
CA SER A 287 27.76 47.96 -12.29
C SER A 287 26.76 48.08 -11.12
N MET A 288 26.59 47.03 -10.32
CA MET A 288 25.77 47.07 -9.10
C MET A 288 26.42 47.89 -7.99
N ASP A 289 27.72 47.78 -7.82
CA ASP A 289 28.49 48.47 -6.77
C ASP A 289 28.90 49.90 -7.19
N VAL A 290 28.48 50.39 -8.37
CA VAL A 290 28.83 51.70 -8.94
C VAL A 290 30.35 51.93 -9.01
N LEU A 291 31.09 50.87 -9.35
CA LEU A 291 32.54 50.87 -9.50
C LEU A 291 32.95 50.96 -10.99
N PRO A 292 34.15 51.47 -11.30
CA PRO A 292 34.70 51.43 -12.65
C PRO A 292 34.69 49.99 -13.17
N SER A 293 34.19 49.78 -14.40
CA SER A 293 34.06 48.43 -14.98
C SER A 293 35.44 47.77 -15.11
N PRO A 294 35.71 46.67 -14.39
CA PRO A 294 36.99 45.99 -14.50
C PRO A 294 37.01 45.20 -15.81
N SER A 295 37.93 45.51 -16.73
CA SER A 295 38.09 44.78 -18.00
C SER A 295 38.78 43.42 -17.79
N HIS A 296 38.16 42.53 -17.01
CA HIS A 296 38.67 41.19 -16.76
C HIS A 296 38.36 40.27 -17.93
N LYS A 297 39.38 40.05 -18.76
CA LYS A 297 39.31 39.18 -19.93
C LYS A 297 39.59 37.72 -19.56
N VAL A 298 38.69 36.82 -19.94
CA VAL A 298 38.72 35.38 -19.64
C VAL A 298 38.60 34.54 -20.90
N PHE A 299 39.24 33.37 -20.89
CA PHE A 299 39.03 32.32 -21.89
C PHE A 299 37.91 31.36 -21.48
N SER A 300 37.63 31.23 -20.19
CA SER A 300 36.65 30.29 -19.65
C SER A 300 35.21 30.82 -19.78
N PHE A 301 34.29 29.93 -20.16
CA PHE A 301 32.85 30.19 -20.20
C PHE A 301 32.07 28.95 -19.75
N CYS A 302 30.82 29.13 -19.34
CA CYS A 302 29.92 28.02 -19.03
C CYS A 302 29.30 27.42 -20.30
N ASN A 303 29.45 26.11 -20.51
CA ASN A 303 28.89 25.39 -21.67
C ASN A 303 27.36 25.51 -21.78
N THR A 304 26.65 25.60 -20.67
CA THR A 304 25.18 25.62 -20.64
C THR A 304 24.61 27.05 -20.60
N CYS A 305 25.24 27.97 -19.87
CA CYS A 305 24.80 29.37 -19.86
C CYS A 305 25.35 30.19 -21.03
N HIS A 306 26.42 29.72 -21.68
CA HIS A 306 27.20 30.45 -22.68
C HIS A 306 27.71 31.82 -22.20
N VAL A 307 28.03 31.93 -20.91
CA VAL A 307 28.51 33.17 -20.26
C VAL A 307 30.01 33.06 -19.97
N PRO A 308 30.84 34.00 -20.45
CA PRO A 308 32.26 34.10 -20.06
C PRO A 308 32.42 34.47 -18.58
N LEU A 309 33.16 33.65 -17.83
CA LEU A 309 33.31 33.74 -16.37
C LEU A 309 34.74 33.45 -15.94
N CYS A 310 35.26 34.15 -14.92
CA CYS A 310 36.57 33.85 -14.33
C CYS A 310 36.55 32.48 -13.64
N CYS A 311 37.53 31.64 -13.98
CA CYS A 311 37.75 30.33 -13.37
C CYS A 311 39.24 30.18 -13.01
N SER A 312 39.68 30.89 -11.97
CA SER A 312 41.04 30.79 -11.43
C SER A 312 41.01 30.61 -9.91
N ALA A 313 42.13 30.17 -9.33
CA ALA A 313 42.28 30.01 -7.88
C ALA A 313 42.04 31.33 -7.10
N THR A 314 42.39 32.46 -7.69
CA THR A 314 42.23 33.79 -7.07
C THR A 314 40.84 34.40 -7.31
N ARG A 315 40.12 33.98 -8.36
CA ARG A 315 38.78 34.50 -8.71
C ARG A 315 37.93 33.42 -9.37
N ASN A 316 36.94 32.94 -8.63
CA ASN A 316 36.00 31.92 -9.08
C ASN A 316 34.60 32.52 -9.32
N CYS A 317 34.49 33.38 -10.32
CA CYS A 317 33.21 33.94 -10.74
C CYS A 317 32.28 32.88 -11.35
N PHE A 318 32.84 31.76 -11.82
CA PHE A 318 32.07 30.61 -12.28
C PHE A 318 31.21 30.02 -11.15
N TYR A 319 31.82 29.71 -10.00
CA TYR A 319 31.10 29.23 -8.83
C TYR A 319 30.05 30.25 -8.34
N GLN A 320 30.46 31.52 -8.23
CA GLN A 320 29.55 32.59 -7.75
C GLN A 320 28.36 32.79 -8.69
N TRP A 321 28.57 32.76 -10.00
CA TRP A 321 27.49 32.86 -10.98
C TRP A 321 26.47 31.74 -10.81
N HIS A 322 26.89 30.51 -10.49
CA HIS A 322 25.99 29.36 -10.34
C HIS A 322 25.37 29.20 -8.95
N THR A 323 25.86 29.92 -7.95
CA THR A 323 25.36 29.87 -6.57
C THR A 323 24.55 31.11 -6.18
N GLU A 324 24.87 32.29 -6.74
CA GLU A 324 24.21 33.55 -6.41
C GLU A 324 23.16 33.96 -7.46
N VAL A 325 21.88 33.81 -7.11
CA VAL A 325 20.74 34.09 -8.02
C VAL A 325 20.57 35.59 -8.32
N ASN A 326 21.03 36.48 -7.43
CA ASN A 326 20.80 37.93 -7.53
C ASN A 326 21.51 38.55 -8.74
N VAL A 327 22.75 38.13 -9.02
CA VAL A 327 23.54 38.68 -10.14
C VAL A 327 22.97 38.23 -11.48
N GLN A 328 22.50 36.99 -11.57
CA GLN A 328 21.85 36.48 -12.78
C GLN A 328 20.59 37.28 -13.14
N LYS A 329 19.75 37.60 -12.13
CA LYS A 329 18.55 38.42 -12.30
C LYS A 329 18.88 39.85 -12.74
N TYR A 330 19.92 40.46 -12.17
CA TYR A 330 20.39 41.78 -12.61
C TYR A 330 20.83 41.77 -14.08
N VAL A 331 21.58 40.75 -14.51
CA VAL A 331 22.05 40.63 -15.90
C VAL A 331 20.90 40.40 -16.88
N SER A 332 19.89 39.60 -16.50
CA SER A 332 18.74 39.33 -17.36
C SER A 332 17.84 40.56 -17.53
N GLN A 333 17.70 41.38 -16.49
CA GLN A 333 16.90 42.62 -16.49
C GLN A 333 17.59 43.78 -17.20
N ASN A 334 18.92 43.92 -17.04
CA ASN A 334 19.68 45.08 -17.57
C ASN A 334 20.34 44.83 -18.94
N GLY A 335 20.01 43.72 -19.60
CA GLY A 335 20.00 43.59 -21.06
C GLY A 335 21.33 43.65 -21.84
N LYS A 336 22.49 43.90 -21.22
CA LYS A 336 23.75 44.09 -21.97
C LYS A 336 24.38 42.81 -22.57
N PHE A 337 23.85 41.63 -22.27
CA PHE A 337 24.42 40.33 -22.70
C PHE A 337 23.46 39.43 -23.49
N LYS A 338 22.43 39.99 -24.14
CA LYS A 338 21.59 39.20 -25.05
C LYS A 338 22.41 38.72 -26.27
N LYS A 339 22.77 37.44 -26.23
CA LYS A 339 23.05 36.52 -27.37
C LYS A 339 23.72 37.17 -28.59
N ARG A 340 25.03 37.43 -28.52
CA ARG A 340 25.87 37.16 -29.71
C ARG A 340 26.09 35.66 -29.74
N LYS A 341 25.32 34.97 -30.58
CA LYS A 341 25.58 33.57 -30.96
C LYS A 341 27.10 33.41 -31.16
N LEU A 342 27.69 32.51 -30.39
CA LEU A 342 29.02 31.97 -30.67
C LEU A 342 28.85 31.04 -31.88
N GLU A 343 28.66 31.62 -33.06
CA GLU A 343 28.91 30.94 -34.33
C GLU A 343 30.31 31.37 -34.76
N ASN A 344 31.27 30.49 -34.49
CA ASN A 344 32.41 30.10 -35.32
C ASN A 344 33.21 29.04 -34.55
#